data_AF-A0A1G1D7J0-F1
#
_entry.id   AF-A0A1G1D7J0-F1
#
_cell.length_a   1.000
_cell.length_b   1.000
_cell.length_c   1.000
_cell.angle_alpha   90.00
_cell.angle_beta   90.00
_cell.angle_gamma   90.00
#
_symmetry.space_group_name_H-M   'P 1'
#
loop_
_entity.id
_entity.type
_entity.pdbx_description
1 polymer ?
#
loop_
_entity_poly.entity_id
_entity_poly.type
_entity_poly.pdbx_seq_one_letter_code
_entity_poly.pdbx_strand_id
1 'polypeptide(L)' 'MCFKDTAGNVSVVASDSITLSITTINWSSVSAGYYHTMAIKTDGTLWAWGRNNYGQLGDGTTTDRYSPVQIQ' A
#
# COMPACT_ATOMS: atom_id res chain seq x y z
N MET A 1 18.96 10.27 -35.37
CA MET A 1 18.74 9.53 -36.62
C MET A 1 17.43 8.78 -36.51
N CYS A 2 16.40 9.17 -37.28
CA CYS A 2 15.12 8.48 -37.33
C CYS A 2 15.08 7.61 -38.59
N PHE A 3 14.78 6.33 -38.45
CA PHE A 3 14.58 5.45 -39.59
C PHE A 3 13.10 5.53 -39.97
N LYS A 4 12.80 5.98 -41.19
CA LYS A 4 11.46 5.89 -41.77
C LYS A 4 11.31 4.53 -42.42
N ASP A 5 10.13 3.94 -42.32
CA ASP A 5 9.82 2.76 -43.12
C ASP A 5 9.55 3.12 -44.59
N THR A 6 9.47 2.10 -45.45
CA THR A 6 9.32 2.24 -46.91
C THR A 6 7.95 2.84 -47.30
N ALA A 7 7.00 2.93 -46.38
CA ALA A 7 5.71 3.63 -46.58
C ALA A 7 5.75 5.09 -46.11
N GLY A 8 6.88 5.56 -45.58
CA GLY A 8 7.08 6.94 -45.14
C GLY A 8 6.60 7.22 -43.70
N ASN A 9 6.15 6.20 -42.98
CA ASN A 9 5.71 6.35 -41.61
C ASN A 9 6.91 6.36 -40.65
N VAL A 10 6.79 7.13 -39.57
CA VAL A 10 7.75 7.16 -38.47
C VAL A 10 7.18 6.29 -37.35
N SER A 11 7.76 5.12 -37.13
CA SER A 11 7.47 4.31 -35.95
C SER A 11 7.93 5.05 -34.70
N VAL A 12 7.01 5.25 -33.78
CA VAL A 12 7.08 6.15 -32.62
C VAL A 12 8.27 5.86 -31.70
N VAL A 13 8.97 6.92 -31.28
CA VAL A 13 9.52 7.01 -29.93
C VAL A 13 8.30 7.23 -29.02
N ALA A 14 7.52 6.17 -28.74
CA ALA A 14 6.52 6.27 -27.68
C ALA A 14 7.32 6.23 -26.38
N SER A 15 7.40 7.28 -25.56
CA SER A 15 6.33 7.79 -24.69
C SER A 15 5.58 6.71 -23.90
N ASP A 16 5.98 5.44 -23.99
CA ASP A 16 5.38 4.39 -23.22
C ASP A 16 5.99 4.48 -21.83
N SER A 17 5.24 5.18 -20.97
CA SER A 17 5.45 5.12 -19.54
C SER A 17 5.54 3.64 -19.15
N ILE A 18 6.67 3.20 -18.63
CA ILE A 18 6.75 1.93 -17.91
C ILE A 18 5.83 2.11 -16.70
N THR A 19 4.58 1.64 -16.80
CA THR A 19 3.75 1.47 -15.63
C THR A 19 4.28 0.25 -14.90
N LEU A 20 5.31 0.46 -14.09
CA LEU A 20 5.58 -0.47 -12.99
C LEU A 20 4.31 -0.45 -12.14
N SER A 21 3.45 -1.45 -12.31
CA SER A 21 2.42 -1.78 -11.32
C SER A 21 3.13 -2.27 -10.06
N ILE A 22 3.85 -1.37 -9.38
CA ILE A 22 4.14 -1.56 -7.97
C ILE A 22 2.75 -1.60 -7.36
N THR A 23 2.32 -2.78 -6.91
CA THR A 23 1.07 -2.91 -6.17
C THR A 23 1.14 -1.84 -5.09
N THR A 24 0.41 -0.74 -5.27
CA THR A 24 0.61 0.41 -4.41
C THR A 24 -0.14 0.08 -3.15
N ILE A 25 0.53 -0.65 -2.25
CA ILE A 25 0.11 -0.97 -0.89
C ILE A 25 0.13 0.32 -0.07
N ASN A 26 -0.75 1.23 -0.46
CA ASN A 26 -1.02 2.47 0.23
C ASN A 26 -1.96 2.19 1.40
N TRP A 27 -1.97 3.11 2.35
CA TRP A 27 -2.99 3.14 3.38
C TRP A 27 -4.27 3.72 2.80
N SER A 28 -5.36 2.96 2.88
CA SER A 28 -6.69 3.40 2.46
C SER A 28 -7.36 4.27 3.52
N SER A 29 -7.24 3.88 4.79
CA SER A 29 -7.78 4.64 5.92
C SER A 29 -6.98 4.39 7.19
N VAL A 30 -7.03 5.34 8.11
CA VAL A 30 -6.39 5.27 9.43
C VAL A 30 -7.33 5.86 10.48
N SER A 31 -7.37 5.22 11.64
CA SER A 31 -8.05 5.71 12.84
C SER A 31 -7.09 5.61 14.02
N ALA A 32 -6.98 6.70 14.78
CA ALA A 32 -6.13 6.77 15.96
C ALA A 32 -6.99 6.92 17.22
N GLY A 33 -6.76 6.05 18.20
CA GLY A 33 -7.20 6.25 19.58
C GLY A 33 -6.14 6.97 20.40
N TYR A 34 -6.34 7.05 21.73
CA TYR A 34 -5.39 7.74 22.62
C TYR A 34 -3.96 7.18 22.57
N TYR A 35 -3.82 5.86 22.47
CA TYR A 35 -2.52 5.17 22.51
C TYR A 35 -2.41 3.99 21.53
N HIS A 36 -3.38 3.83 20.61
CA HIS A 36 -3.38 2.77 19.61
C HIS A 36 -3.87 3.33 18.27
N THR A 37 -3.49 2.67 17.18
CA THR A 37 -3.85 3.05 15.83
C THR A 37 -4.29 1.81 15.06
N MET A 38 -5.32 1.96 14.24
CA MET A 38 -5.79 0.96 13.30
C MET A 38 -5.78 1.56 11.90
N ALA A 39 -5.42 0.77 10.90
CA ALA A 39 -5.37 1.22 9.52
C ALA A 39 -5.75 0.09 8.56
N ILE A 40 -6.40 0.46 7.46
CA ILE A 40 -6.75 -0.46 6.37
C ILE A 40 -5.84 -0.12 5.19
N LYS A 41 -5.20 -1.13 4.60
CA LYS A 41 -4.44 -0.99 3.36
C LYS A 41 -5.35 -1.08 2.13
N THR A 42 -4.87 -0.60 0.99
CA THR A 42 -5.59 -0.70 -0.30
C THR A 42 -5.85 -2.14 -0.75
N ASP A 43 -5.12 -3.13 -0.22
CA ASP A 43 -5.35 -4.56 -0.44
C ASP A 43 -6.48 -5.14 0.45
N GLY A 44 -7.11 -4.32 1.29
CA GLY A 44 -8.20 -4.72 2.19
C GLY A 44 -7.73 -5.31 3.51
N THR A 45 -6.41 -5.40 3.77
CA THR A 45 -5.89 -5.93 5.04
C THR A 45 -6.01 -4.91 6.17
N LEU A 46 -6.41 -5.39 7.36
CA LEU A 46 -6.47 -4.60 8.58
C LEU A 46 -5.15 -4.70 9.35
N TRP A 47 -4.65 -3.56 9.81
CA TRP A 47 -3.42 -3.44 10.58
C TRP A 47 -3.67 -2.64 11.86
N ALA A 48 -2.99 -3.01 12.94
CA ALA A 48 -3.06 -2.28 14.21
C ALA A 48 -1.70 -2.20 14.90
N TRP A 49 -1.48 -1.15 15.69
CA TRP A 49 -0.31 -0.98 16.56
C TRP A 49 -0.61 -0.03 17.72
N GLY A 50 0.28 -0.02 18.71
CA GLY A 50 0.23 0.76 19.93
C GLY A 50 -0.09 -0.09 21.15
N ARG A 51 -0.70 0.57 22.15
CA ARG A 51 -1.04 -0.01 23.45
C ARG A 51 -2.18 -1.02 23.34
N ASN A 52 -2.03 -2.19 23.94
CA ASN A 52 -2.97 -3.31 23.83
C ASN A 52 -3.42 -3.89 25.19
N ASN A 53 -3.23 -3.19 26.31
CA ASN A 53 -3.57 -3.71 27.65
C ASN A 53 -5.03 -4.20 27.79
N TYR A 54 -5.94 -3.75 26.92
CA TYR A 54 -7.36 -4.13 26.91
C TYR A 54 -7.77 -4.91 25.66
N GLY A 55 -6.82 -5.37 24.84
CA GLY A 55 -7.12 -6.06 23.57
C GLY A 55 -7.57 -5.13 22.45
N GLN A 56 -7.22 -3.83 22.51
CA GLN A 56 -7.65 -2.83 21.53
C GLN A 56 -7.19 -3.15 20.09
N LEU A 57 -6.10 -3.88 19.94
CA LEU A 57 -5.55 -4.22 18.62
C LEU A 57 -6.31 -5.36 17.93
N GLY A 58 -7.07 -6.17 18.69
CA GLY A 58 -7.82 -7.30 18.13
C GLY A 58 -6.94 -8.47 17.66
N ASP A 59 -5.67 -8.54 18.05
CA ASP A 59 -4.74 -9.60 17.65
C ASP A 59 -4.82 -10.87 18.53
N GLY A 60 -5.87 -10.99 19.34
CA GLY A 60 -6.05 -12.09 20.31
C GLY A 60 -5.12 -12.03 21.52
N THR A 61 -4.30 -10.98 21.65
CA THR A 61 -3.40 -10.77 22.79
C THR A 61 -3.76 -9.50 23.56
N THR A 62 -3.07 -9.28 24.68
CA THR A 62 -3.07 -8.01 25.41
C THR A 62 -1.68 -7.38 25.45
N THR A 63 -0.81 -7.77 24.50
CA THR A 63 0.58 -7.31 24.43
C THR A 63 0.69 -6.13 23.48
N ASP A 64 1.37 -5.07 23.92
CA ASP A 64 1.63 -3.88 23.10
C ASP A 64 2.37 -4.24 21.81
N ARG A 65 2.05 -3.52 20.73
CA ARG A 65 2.71 -3.68 19.43
C ARG A 65 3.30 -2.35 18.98
N TYR A 66 4.62 -2.20 19.04
CA TYR A 66 5.28 -0.95 18.61
C TYR A 66 5.51 -0.87 17.10
N SER A 67 5.06 -1.87 16.36
CA SER A 67 5.09 -1.90 14.89
C SER A 67 3.74 -2.41 14.37
N PRO A 68 3.29 -1.96 13.19
CA PRO A 68 2.06 -2.44 12.57
C PRO A 68 2.05 -3.97 12.47
N VAL A 69 1.03 -4.60 13.03
CA VAL A 69 0.75 -6.03 12.86
C VAL A 69 -0.55 -6.19 12.07
N GLN A 70 -0.57 -7.14 11.13
CA GLN A 70 -1.77 -7.49 10.41
C GLN A 70 -2.71 -8.30 11.30
N ILE A 71 -4.00 -7.94 11.30
CA ILE A 71 -5.06 -8.64 12.03
C ILE A 71 -5.77 -9.57 11.04
N GLN A 72 -6.01 -10.83 11.43
CA GLN A 72 -6.63 -11.88 10.61
C GLN A 72 -8.11 -12.04 10.89
#